data_AF-A0A528MZM0-F1
#
_entry.id   AF-A0A528MZM0-F1
#
_cell.length_a   1.000
_cell.length_b   1.000
_cell.length_c   1.000
_cell.angle_alpha   90.00
_cell.angle_beta   90.00
_cell.angle_gamma   90.00
#
_symmetry.space_group_name_H-M   'P 1'
#
loop_
_entity.id
_entity.type
_entity.pdbx_description
1 polymer ?
#
loop_
_entity_poly.entity_id
_entity_poly.type
_entity_poly.pdbx_seq_one_letter_code
_entity_poly.pdbx_strand_id
1 'polypeptide(L)' 'MKKTVVRVVCAIGQAGQLGLKGGLPWEGNRSPEFVADVARFFDLTRGHVLLAGPK' A
#
# COMPACT_ATOMS: atom_id res chain seq x y z
N MET A 1 22.81 16.48 -12.54
CA MET A 1 21.42 16.11 -12.88
C MET A 1 20.67 15.75 -11.60
N LYS A 2 19.43 16.21 -11.43
CA LYS A 2 18.56 15.72 -10.34
C LYS A 2 18.19 14.26 -10.64
N LYS A 3 18.46 13.34 -9.71
CA LYS A 3 18.06 11.93 -9.81
C LYS A 3 16.71 11.76 -9.11
N THR A 4 15.69 11.32 -9.84
CA THR A 4 14.40 10.99 -9.25
C THR A 4 14.55 9.71 -8.43
N VAL A 5 14.13 9.75 -7.17
CA VAL A 5 14.11 8.59 -6.28
C VAL A 5 12.70 7.99 -6.32
N VAL A 6 12.61 6.75 -6.78
CA VAL A 6 11.37 5.96 -6.71
C VAL A 6 11.39 5.14 -5.43
N ARG A 7 10.31 5.22 -4.66
CA ARG A 7 10.10 4.44 -3.44
C ARG A 7 8.94 3.49 -3.65
N VAL A 8 9.02 2.32 -3.03
CA VAL A 8 7.94 1.33 -3.00
C VAL A 8 7.37 1.27 -1.59
N VAL A 9 6.05 1.32 -1.49
CA VAL A 9 5.30 1.05 -0.26
C VAL A 9 4.31 -0.06 -0.55
N CYS A 10 4.27 -1.08 0.29
CA CYS A 10 3.31 -2.18 0.15
C CYS A 10 2.99 -2.78 1.52
N ALA A 11 1.73 -3.17 1.70
CA ALA A 11 1.33 -4.07 2.76
C ALA A 11 1.43 -5.50 2.22
N ILE A 12 2.05 -6.40 3.00
CA ILE A 12 2.39 -7.76 2.56
C ILE A 12 2.16 -8.76 3.67
N GLY A 13 1.63 -9.94 3.31
CA GLY A 13 1.53 -11.07 4.22
C GLY A 13 2.90 -11.64 4.60
N GLN A 14 2.96 -12.40 5.69
CA GLN A 14 4.21 -12.97 6.22
C GLN A 14 4.94 -13.91 5.24
N ALA A 15 4.24 -14.44 4.24
CA ALA A 15 4.84 -15.27 3.19
C ALA A 15 4.83 -14.57 1.81
N GLY A 16 4.77 -13.25 1.77
CA GLY A 16 4.93 -12.48 0.54
C GLY A 16 3.64 -12.19 -0.24
N GLN A 17 2.45 -12.43 0.34
CA GLN A 17 1.18 -12.20 -0.35
C GLN A 17 0.82 -10.71 -0.42
N LEU A 18 0.50 -10.23 -1.62
CA LEU A 18 0.07 -8.83 -1.85
C LEU A 18 -1.44 -8.68 -2.08
N GLY A 19 -2.13 -9.77 -2.44
CA GLY A 19 -3.52 -9.72 -2.89
C GLY A 19 -4.16 -11.11 -2.97
N LEU A 20 -5.49 -11.15 -3.01
CA LEU A 20 -6.27 -12.35 -3.28
C LEU A 20 -7.46 -11.98 -4.19
N LYS A 21 -7.56 -12.63 -5.35
CA LYS A 21 -8.65 -12.42 -6.34
C LYS A 21 -8.85 -10.94 -6.74
N GLY A 22 -7.77 -10.17 -6.88
CA GLY A 22 -7.83 -8.75 -7.31
C GLY A 22 -8.16 -7.73 -6.20
N GLY A 23 -8.34 -8.20 -4.96
CA GLY A 23 -8.54 -7.38 -3.77
C GLY A 23 -7.46 -7.60 -2.71
N LEU A 24 -7.52 -6.79 -1.65
CA LEU A 24 -6.70 -7.01 -0.46
C LEU A 24 -7.38 -8.10 0.40
N PRO A 25 -6.66 -9.14 0.87
CA PRO A 25 -7.26 -10.22 1.65
C PRO A 25 -7.93 -9.76 2.95
N TRP A 26 -7.53 -8.59 3.46
CA TRP A 26 -8.01 -7.97 4.70
C TRP A 26 -8.95 -6.78 4.45
N GLU A 27 -9.38 -6.55 3.22
CA GLU A 27 -10.33 -5.48 2.89
C GLU A 27 -11.60 -5.59 3.75
N GLY A 28 -12.01 -4.48 4.35
CA GLY A 28 -13.17 -4.42 5.25
C GLY A 28 -12.88 -4.78 6.72
N ASN A 29 -11.69 -5.28 7.06
CA ASN A 29 -11.30 -5.47 8.46
C ASN A 29 -11.13 -4.12 9.17
N ARG A 30 -11.84 -3.95 10.29
CA ARG A 30 -11.86 -2.70 11.07
C ARG A 30 -11.03 -2.76 12.36
N SER A 31 -10.28 -3.85 12.59
CA SER A 31 -9.35 -3.88 13.72
C SER A 31 -8.33 -2.73 13.61
N PRO A 32 -7.90 -2.13 14.74
CA PRO A 32 -7.13 -0.90 14.75
C PRO A 32 -5.87 -0.90 13.86
N GLU A 33 -5.18 -2.04 13.78
CA GLU A 33 -3.97 -2.22 13.00
C GLU A 33 -4.19 -2.08 11.48
N PHE A 34 -5.31 -2.57 10.95
CA PHE A 34 -5.64 -2.45 9.54
C PHE A 34 -6.05 -1.02 9.18
N VAL A 35 -6.81 -0.37 10.07
CA VAL A 35 -7.18 1.05 9.90
C VAL A 35 -5.94 1.94 9.93
N ALA A 36 -5.03 1.69 10.88
CA ALA A 36 -3.77 2.42 11.00
C ALA A 36 -2.85 2.22 9.78
N ASP A 37 -2.81 1.01 9.21
CA ASP A 37 -2.01 0.75 8.00
C ASP A 37 -2.53 1.54 6.79
N VAL A 38 -3.85 1.57 6.59
CA VAL A 38 -4.49 2.37 5.53
C VAL A 38 -4.23 3.87 5.74
N ALA A 39 -4.38 4.38 6.96
CA ALA A 39 -4.08 5.77 7.29
C ALA A 39 -2.62 6.12 6.99
N ARG A 40 -1.69 5.23 7.39
CA ARG A 40 -0.26 5.38 7.13
C ARG A 40 0.08 5.40 5.65
N PHE A 41 -0.56 4.56 4.83
CA PHE A 41 -0.38 4.60 3.37
C PHE A 41 -0.73 5.98 2.81
N PHE A 42 -1.86 6.57 3.22
CA PHE A 42 -2.25 7.90 2.75
C PHE A 42 -1.35 9.01 3.28
N ASP A 43 -0.89 8.93 4.53
CA ASP A 43 0.06 9.91 5.08
C ASP A 43 1.41 9.86 4.36
N LEU A 44 1.94 8.67 4.07
CA LEU A 44 3.21 8.49 3.37
C LEU A 44 3.17 8.92 1.90
N THR A 45 2.00 8.84 1.27
CA THR A 45 1.86 9.11 -0.17
C THR A 45 1.32 10.51 -0.47
N ARG A 46 0.89 11.26 0.55
CA ARG A 46 0.41 12.63 0.40
C ARG A 46 1.48 13.52 -0.24
N GLY A 47 1.11 14.19 -1.33
CA GLY A 47 2.02 15.08 -2.08
C GLY A 47 3.01 14.35 -3.01
N HIS A 48 2.92 13.03 -3.13
CA HIS A 48 3.72 12.23 -4.06
C HIS A 48 2.91 11.78 -5.29
N VAL A 49 3.63 11.38 -6.35
CA VAL A 49 3.03 10.70 -7.50
C VAL A 49 2.89 9.22 -7.17
N LEU A 50 1.67 8.69 -7.31
CA LEU A 50 1.40 7.27 -7.19
C LEU A 50 1.54 6.58 -8.55
N LEU A 51 2.28 5.48 -8.57
CA LEU A 51 2.39 4.58 -9.72
C LEU A 51 1.79 3.23 -9.32
N ALA A 52 0.86 2.73 -10.12
CA ALA A 52 0.22 1.43 -9.93
C ALA A 52 0.05 0.75 -11.30
N GLY A 53 0.15 -0.58 -11.32
CA GLY A 53 -0.15 -1.37 -12.52
C GLY A 53 -1.64 -1.37 -12.85
N PRO A 54 -2.03 -1.64 -14.10
CA PRO A 54 -3.42 -1.91 -14.45
C PRO A 54 -3.91 -3.16 -13.71
N LYS A 55 -5.17 -3.16 -13.25
CA LYS A 55 -5.82 -4.33 -12.64
C LYS A 55 -6.32 -5.30 -13.70
#